data_AF-A0A7S1JH88-F1
#
_entry.id   AF-A0A7S1JH88-F1
#
_cell.length_a   1.000
_cell.length_b   1.000
_cell.length_c   1.000
_cell.angle_alpha   90.00
_cell.angle_beta   90.00
_cell.angle_gamma   90.00
#
_symmetry.space_group_name_H-M   'P 1'
#
loop_
_entity.id
_entity.type
_entity.pdbx_description
1 polymer ?
#
loop_
_entity_poly.entity_id
_entity_poly.type
_entity_poly.pdbx_seq_one_letter_code
_entity_poly.pdbx_strand_id
1 'polypeptide(L)'
;MAFYAHSVHSSTSAGILGRCAEFGAPEQAKVHTYNDNTKKWSVDETTVRLSPTRFAEGTNRYCYKILDLTAPSGQQEKVAKVAKSLKESRKETFTAVVMQKRCQRLAERFNALGTPKKMNFIDACIIELVQRPIDHTGGPPLLIMEPLLQGQYKKHSNNFGFVDAEDRCTPQCFSHFTFEHTNQQMIVVDIQGVGDLYTDPQIHSNIPASAPPIWGEGDMGDEGIHKFFETHRCNALCKQLGLSSRGGSPVGYMMPVTTSTTAPLTTTNCRSGLGFTSTFSSGSCGLGYSGGGLGYSTRTAPLYY
;
A
#
# COMPACT_ATOMS: atom_id res chain seq x y z
N MET A 1 7.17 -6.10 12.98
CA MET A 1 6.94 -5.59 14.35
C MET A 1 5.77 -4.62 14.25
N ALA A 2 4.58 -5.01 14.70
CA ALA A 2 3.38 -4.17 14.62
C ALA A 2 3.30 -3.32 15.90
N PHE A 3 3.23 -2.00 15.77
CA PHE A 3 3.06 -1.10 16.91
C PHE A 3 1.60 -0.67 17.05
N TYR A 4 1.10 -0.78 18.27
CA TYR A 4 -0.23 -0.32 18.70
C TYR A 4 -0.20 1.19 18.97
N ALA A 5 -1.19 1.92 18.48
CA ALA A 5 -1.52 3.24 18.97
C ALA A 5 -2.87 3.15 19.71
N HIS A 6 -2.85 3.24 21.04
CA HIS A 6 -4.06 3.50 21.82
C HIS A 6 -4.35 5.00 21.78
N SER A 7 -5.40 5.39 21.06
CA SER A 7 -6.00 6.72 21.21
C SER A 7 -6.93 6.69 22.42
N VAL A 8 -6.60 7.46 23.46
CA VAL A 8 -7.47 7.69 24.61
C VAL A 8 -8.18 9.02 24.38
N HIS A 9 -9.46 8.98 24.00
CA HIS A 9 -10.30 10.17 23.98
C HIS A 9 -10.76 10.50 25.40
N SER A 10 -10.35 11.67 25.92
CA SER A 10 -11.08 12.34 27.00
C SER A 10 -11.57 13.70 26.48
N SER A 11 -12.89 13.83 26.43
CA SER A 11 -13.58 15.06 26.06
C SER A 11 -13.83 15.90 27.32
N THR A 12 -13.02 16.93 27.53
CA THR A 12 -13.35 18.09 28.35
C THR A 12 -12.57 19.29 27.83
N SER A 13 -13.05 20.50 28.13
CA SER A 13 -12.67 21.84 27.67
C SER A 13 -11.18 22.26 27.81
N ALA A 14 -10.27 21.33 28.06
CA ALA A 14 -8.81 21.47 27.99
C ALA A 14 -8.23 21.34 26.55
N GLY A 15 -9.08 21.08 25.56
CA GLY A 15 -8.67 20.66 24.20
C GLY A 15 -7.90 21.69 23.36
N ILE A 16 -7.92 22.98 23.70
CA ILE A 16 -7.19 24.02 22.94
C ILE A 16 -5.78 24.25 23.50
N LEU A 17 -5.61 24.23 24.82
CA LEU A 17 -4.29 24.44 25.46
C LEU A 17 -3.41 23.20 25.40
N GLY A 18 -3.99 21.98 25.49
CA GLY A 18 -3.23 20.73 25.43
C GLY A 18 -2.61 20.43 24.05
N ARG A 19 -3.30 20.80 22.96
CA ARG A 19 -2.80 20.61 21.59
C ARG A 19 -1.61 21.52 21.24
N CYS A 20 -1.41 22.60 21.99
CA CYS A 20 -0.29 23.50 21.73
C CYS A 20 1.08 22.87 22.06
N ALA A 21 1.15 21.87 22.95
CA ALA A 21 2.40 21.20 23.31
C ALA A 21 2.80 20.08 22.33
N GLU A 22 1.84 19.50 21.60
CA GLU A 22 2.06 18.37 20.69
C GLU A 22 2.55 18.81 19.30
N PHE A 23 2.28 20.06 18.93
CA PHE A 23 2.59 20.64 17.63
C PHE A 23 3.45 21.88 17.76
N GLY A 24 4.40 22.05 16.83
CA GLY A 24 5.22 23.25 16.73
C GLY A 24 4.42 24.53 16.46
N ALA A 25 5.14 25.65 16.37
CA ALA A 25 4.56 26.93 15.99
C ALA A 25 3.93 26.83 14.58
N PRO A 26 2.86 27.59 14.29
CA PRO A 26 2.34 27.71 12.95
C PRO A 26 3.40 28.24 11.99
N GLU A 27 3.52 27.62 10.82
CA GLU A 27 4.41 28.07 9.75
C GLU A 27 3.64 28.13 8.43
N GLN A 28 3.99 29.12 7.60
CA GLN A 28 3.40 29.25 6.26
C GLN A 28 4.02 28.23 5.31
N ALA A 29 3.17 27.65 4.47
CA ALA A 29 3.54 26.64 3.51
C ALA A 29 2.70 26.76 2.23
N LYS A 30 3.10 26.01 1.20
CA LYS A 30 2.29 25.79 0.01
C LYS A 30 1.82 24.35 -0.03
N VAL A 31 0.57 24.13 -0.41
CA VAL A 31 0.03 22.79 -0.69
C VAL A 31 -0.04 22.60 -2.20
N HIS A 32 0.67 21.58 -2.69
CA HIS A 32 0.63 21.17 -4.10
C HIS A 32 -0.29 19.96 -4.22
N THR A 33 -1.34 20.09 -5.03
CA THR A 33 -2.34 19.03 -5.25
C THR A 33 -2.33 18.60 -6.71
N TYR A 34 -2.22 17.29 -6.95
CA TYR A 34 -2.22 16.74 -8.30
C TYR A 34 -3.64 16.37 -8.75
N ASN A 35 -4.05 16.89 -9.90
CA ASN A 35 -5.29 16.52 -10.56
C ASN A 35 -5.02 15.55 -11.72
N ASP A 36 -5.41 14.30 -11.55
CA ASP A 36 -5.15 13.26 -12.55
C ASP A 36 -6.02 13.37 -13.81
N ASN A 37 -7.16 14.07 -13.77
CA ASN A 37 -7.99 14.29 -14.95
C ASN A 37 -7.35 15.33 -15.88
N THR A 38 -6.82 16.41 -15.32
CA THR A 38 -6.18 17.49 -16.09
C THR A 38 -4.68 17.30 -16.27
N LYS A 39 -4.08 16.36 -15.54
CA LYS A 39 -2.63 16.12 -15.46
C LYS A 39 -1.84 17.34 -15.00
N LYS A 40 -2.47 18.21 -14.19
CA LYS A 40 -1.90 19.47 -13.71
C LYS A 40 -1.83 19.50 -12.20
N TRP A 41 -0.84 20.24 -11.70
CA TRP A 41 -0.72 20.61 -10.30
C TRP A 41 -1.45 21.94 -10.06
N SER A 42 -2.18 22.02 -8.95
CA SER A 42 -2.56 23.30 -8.34
C SER A 42 -1.68 23.57 -7.13
N VAL A 43 -1.50 24.84 -6.82
CA VAL A 43 -0.72 25.29 -5.67
C VAL A 43 -1.53 26.34 -4.93
N ASP A 44 -1.78 26.08 -3.66
CA ASP A 44 -2.49 26.99 -2.77
C ASP A 44 -1.62 27.31 -1.55
N GLU A 45 -1.84 28.46 -0.94
CA GLU A 45 -1.19 28.82 0.34
C GLU A 45 -1.91 28.15 1.50
N THR A 46 -1.16 27.73 2.51
CA THR A 46 -1.68 27.13 3.74
C THR A 46 -0.83 27.52 4.93
N THR A 47 -1.40 27.42 6.13
CA THR A 47 -0.66 27.46 7.38
C THR A 47 -0.72 26.08 8.02
N VAL A 48 0.44 25.52 8.34
CA VAL A 48 0.55 24.19 8.95
C VAL A 48 1.16 24.25 10.35
N ARG A 49 0.87 23.24 11.17
CA ARG A 49 1.65 22.95 12.38
C ARG A 49 2.17 21.54 12.31
N LEU A 50 3.49 21.39 12.30
CA LEU A 50 4.16 20.09 12.30
C LEU A 50 4.54 19.68 13.74
N SER A 51 4.32 18.42 14.10
CA SER A 51 4.82 17.90 15.37
C SER A 51 6.35 17.82 15.35
N PRO A 52 7.04 18.22 16.44
CA PRO A 52 8.50 18.12 16.51
C PRO A 52 8.99 16.67 16.63
N THR A 53 8.10 15.73 17.00
CA THR A 53 8.43 14.33 17.21
C THR A 53 7.78 13.44 16.16
N ARG A 54 8.57 12.53 15.58
CA ARG A 54 8.04 11.45 14.74
C ARG A 54 7.29 10.42 15.59
N PHE A 55 6.21 9.86 15.07
CA PHE A 55 5.45 8.80 15.74
C PHE A 55 5.61 7.42 15.08
N ALA A 56 6.09 7.38 13.83
CA ALA A 56 6.35 6.15 13.09
C ALA A 56 7.45 6.38 12.03
N GLU A 57 7.95 5.28 11.46
CA GLU A 57 8.85 5.32 10.31
C GLU A 57 8.67 4.08 9.43
N GLY A 58 8.81 4.27 8.11
CA GLY A 58 8.93 3.19 7.14
C GLY A 58 10.38 2.95 6.75
N THR A 59 10.65 2.26 5.65
CA THR A 59 12.02 2.10 5.13
C THR A 59 12.62 3.45 4.74
N ASN A 60 11.89 4.23 3.93
CA ASN A 60 12.44 5.42 3.27
C ASN A 60 12.01 6.74 3.90
N ARG A 61 10.99 6.74 4.77
CA ARG A 61 10.39 7.98 5.30
C ARG A 61 10.12 7.93 6.80
N TYR A 62 10.26 9.08 7.45
CA TYR A 62 9.77 9.34 8.81
C TYR A 62 8.34 9.87 8.76
N CYS A 63 7.52 9.54 9.75
CA CYS A 63 6.14 10.00 9.86
C CYS A 63 5.96 10.90 11.09
N TYR A 64 5.46 12.11 10.85
CA TYR A 64 5.12 13.11 11.85
C TYR A 64 3.63 13.41 11.81
N LYS A 65 3.06 13.89 12.92
CA LYS A 65 1.71 14.47 12.88
C LYS A 65 1.78 15.86 12.27
N ILE A 66 0.78 16.23 11.50
CA ILE A 66 0.62 17.58 10.94
C ILE A 66 -0.84 18.04 11.04
N LEU A 67 -1.04 19.32 11.31
CA LEU A 67 -2.31 20.03 11.18
C LEU A 67 -2.23 20.99 10.00
N ASP A 68 -3.26 20.99 9.18
CA ASP A 68 -3.49 22.00 8.14
C ASP A 68 -4.57 22.94 8.65
N LEU A 69 -4.18 24.17 9.01
CA LEU A 69 -5.06 25.13 9.69
C LEU A 69 -6.02 25.83 8.73
N THR A 70 -5.75 25.78 7.43
CA THR A 70 -6.55 26.43 6.39
C THR A 70 -7.40 25.45 5.60
N ALA A 71 -7.20 24.14 5.77
CA ALA A 71 -8.02 23.12 5.13
C ALA A 71 -9.51 23.21 5.51
N PRO A 72 -10.44 22.98 4.56
CA PRO A 72 -11.88 22.89 4.85
C PRO A 72 -12.24 21.81 5.87
N SER A 73 -11.42 20.76 5.99
CA SER A 73 -11.55 19.69 6.98
C SER A 73 -11.34 20.15 8.42
N GLY A 74 -10.92 21.40 8.63
CA GLY A 74 -10.50 21.93 9.92
C GLY A 74 -9.18 21.33 10.39
N GLN A 75 -8.91 21.50 11.70
CA GLN A 75 -7.68 21.05 12.38
C GLN A 75 -7.69 19.54 12.69
N GLN A 76 -8.02 18.72 11.71
CA GLN A 76 -7.91 17.27 11.81
C GLN A 76 -6.43 16.85 11.72
N GLU A 77 -6.03 15.89 12.56
CA GLU A 77 -4.69 15.30 12.49
C GLU A 77 -4.49 14.53 11.18
N LYS A 78 -3.40 14.86 10.51
CA LYS A 78 -2.90 14.20 9.29
C LYS A 78 -1.48 13.69 9.55
N VAL A 79 -0.95 12.95 8.58
CA VAL A 79 0.43 12.43 8.59
C VAL A 79 1.26 13.24 7.62
N ALA A 80 2.42 13.71 8.07
CA ALA A 80 3.48 14.26 7.24
C ALA A 80 4.60 13.22 7.11
N LYS A 81 4.92 12.83 5.87
CA LYS A 81 6.01 11.93 5.53
C LYS A 81 7.21 12.71 5.01
N VAL A 82 8.37 12.50 5.63
CA VAL A 82 9.63 13.17 5.32
C VAL A 82 10.66 12.14 4.88
N ALA A 83 11.32 12.38 3.75
CA ALA A 83 12.40 11.53 3.24
C ALA A 83 13.52 11.33 4.27
N LYS A 84 14.00 10.09 4.44
CA LYS A 84 15.19 9.79 5.26
C LYS A 84 16.49 10.01 4.48
N SER A 85 16.46 9.66 3.19
CA SER A 85 17.62 9.70 2.32
C SER A 85 17.84 11.10 1.78
N LEU A 86 19.08 11.58 1.87
CA LEU A 86 19.49 12.83 1.20
C LEU A 86 19.67 12.66 -0.33
N LYS A 87 19.39 11.47 -0.86
CA LYS A 87 19.36 11.22 -2.30
C LYS A 87 17.98 11.47 -2.91
N GLU A 88 16.91 11.45 -2.10
CA GLU A 88 15.56 11.67 -2.62
C GLU A 88 15.44 13.10 -3.18
N SER A 89 15.13 13.21 -4.45
CA SER A 89 14.99 14.47 -5.16
C SER A 89 13.58 15.06 -5.00
N ARG A 90 13.41 16.37 -5.24
CA ARG A 90 12.07 16.99 -5.32
C ARG A 90 11.18 16.25 -6.32
N LYS A 91 11.75 15.87 -7.47
CA LYS A 91 11.03 15.16 -8.53
C LYS A 91 10.43 13.85 -8.00
N GLU A 92 11.17 13.09 -7.20
CA GLU A 92 10.69 11.81 -6.65
C GLU A 92 9.56 12.00 -5.65
N THR A 93 9.61 13.04 -4.82
CA THR A 93 8.50 13.38 -3.92
C THR A 93 7.22 13.69 -4.72
N PHE A 94 7.35 14.44 -5.82
CA PHE A 94 6.24 14.70 -6.73
C PHE A 94 5.74 13.44 -7.45
N THR A 95 6.65 12.60 -7.94
CA THR A 95 6.32 11.32 -8.57
C THR A 95 5.55 10.41 -7.61
N ALA A 96 5.90 10.36 -6.33
CA ALA A 96 5.22 9.52 -5.33
C ALA A 96 3.73 9.88 -5.18
N VAL A 97 3.39 11.18 -5.18
CA VAL A 97 1.98 11.62 -5.11
C VAL A 97 1.22 11.31 -6.42
N VAL A 98 1.87 11.50 -7.58
CA VAL A 98 1.28 11.11 -8.87
C VAL A 98 1.03 9.60 -8.93
N MET A 99 1.98 8.80 -8.46
CA MET A 99 1.88 7.35 -8.36
C MET A 99 0.68 6.93 -7.50
N GLN A 100 0.53 7.50 -6.30
CA GLN A 100 -0.61 7.20 -5.44
C GLN A 100 -1.95 7.56 -6.10
N LYS A 101 -2.01 8.69 -6.83
CA LYS A 101 -3.21 9.08 -7.59
C LYS A 101 -3.50 8.12 -8.75
N ARG A 102 -2.47 7.60 -9.42
CA ARG A 102 -2.60 6.55 -10.44
C ARG A 102 -3.17 5.25 -9.83
N CYS A 103 -2.70 4.87 -8.65
CA CYS A 103 -3.19 3.69 -7.93
C CYS A 103 -4.67 3.84 -7.51
N GLN A 104 -5.12 5.04 -7.09
CA GLN A 104 -6.54 5.30 -6.84
C GLN A 104 -7.41 5.03 -8.07
N ARG A 105 -6.99 5.49 -9.25
CA ARG A 105 -7.76 5.21 -10.48
C ARG A 105 -7.82 3.73 -10.83
N LEU A 106 -6.73 3.00 -10.60
CA LEU A 106 -6.75 1.55 -10.78
C LEU A 106 -7.67 0.87 -9.76
N ALA A 107 -7.73 1.38 -8.53
CA ALA A 107 -8.69 0.92 -7.52
C ALA A 107 -10.15 1.18 -7.93
N GLU A 108 -10.45 2.34 -8.51
CA GLU A 108 -11.79 2.63 -9.07
C GLU A 108 -12.17 1.61 -10.16
N ARG A 109 -11.23 1.29 -11.07
CA ARG A 109 -11.45 0.27 -12.11
C ARG A 109 -11.65 -1.12 -11.52
N PHE A 110 -10.85 -1.50 -10.53
CA PHE A 110 -11.00 -2.76 -9.81
C PHE A 110 -12.36 -2.86 -9.12
N ASN A 111 -12.76 -1.79 -8.41
CA ASN A 111 -14.05 -1.70 -7.74
C ASN A 111 -15.22 -1.79 -8.72
N ALA A 112 -15.09 -1.25 -9.93
CA ALA A 112 -16.13 -1.32 -10.96
C ALA A 112 -16.43 -2.76 -11.44
N LEU A 113 -15.56 -3.73 -11.16
CA LEU A 113 -15.78 -5.15 -11.48
C LEU A 113 -16.72 -5.87 -10.49
N GLY A 114 -17.37 -5.15 -9.57
CA GLY A 114 -18.31 -5.78 -8.62
C GLY A 114 -17.61 -6.59 -7.52
N THR A 115 -16.38 -6.22 -7.14
CA THR A 115 -15.61 -6.89 -6.09
C THR A 115 -16.37 -6.93 -4.75
N PRO A 116 -16.29 -8.03 -3.97
CA PRO A 116 -17.02 -8.17 -2.70
C PRO A 116 -16.60 -7.14 -1.64
N LYS A 117 -15.31 -6.79 -1.61
CA LYS A 117 -14.76 -5.71 -0.80
C LYS A 117 -14.23 -4.63 -1.72
N LYS A 118 -14.72 -3.41 -1.53
CA LYS A 118 -14.15 -2.23 -2.18
C LYS A 118 -12.86 -1.85 -1.48
N MET A 119 -11.92 -1.34 -2.25
CA MET A 119 -10.66 -0.82 -1.74
C MET A 119 -10.36 0.55 -2.32
N ASN A 120 -9.56 1.37 -1.63
CA ASN A 120 -9.04 2.61 -2.23
C ASN A 120 -7.65 2.94 -1.66
N PHE A 121 -6.94 3.86 -2.32
CA PHE A 121 -5.78 4.53 -1.73
C PHE A 121 -6.21 5.90 -1.19
N ILE A 122 -5.70 6.32 -0.04
CA ILE A 122 -6.00 7.66 0.50
C ILE A 122 -5.41 8.75 -0.40
N ASP A 123 -5.97 9.94 -0.32
CA ASP A 123 -5.39 11.10 -0.99
C ASP A 123 -4.04 11.48 -0.36
N ALA A 124 -3.17 12.03 -1.19
CA ALA A 124 -1.90 12.60 -0.80
C ALA A 124 -1.68 13.92 -1.54
N CYS A 125 -1.01 14.85 -0.87
CA CYS A 125 -0.57 16.12 -1.43
C CYS A 125 0.83 16.43 -0.92
N ILE A 126 1.48 17.44 -1.49
CA ILE A 126 2.80 17.87 -1.05
C ILE A 126 2.65 19.18 -0.29
N ILE A 127 3.31 19.27 0.85
CA ILE A 127 3.50 20.53 1.56
C ILE A 127 4.93 20.99 1.34
N GLU A 128 5.08 22.23 0.90
CA GLU A 128 6.36 22.92 0.76
C GLU A 128 6.50 23.95 1.86
N LEU A 129 7.46 23.75 2.77
CA LEU A 129 7.67 24.58 3.95
C LEU A 129 8.48 25.83 3.60
N VAL A 130 7.83 26.81 2.97
CA VAL A 130 8.47 27.97 2.32
C VAL A 130 9.26 28.87 3.27
N GLN A 131 9.02 28.78 4.58
CA GLN A 131 9.74 29.56 5.60
C GLN A 131 11.03 28.87 6.07
N ARG A 132 11.26 27.60 5.72
CA ARG A 132 12.45 26.86 6.13
C ARG A 132 13.59 27.02 5.11
N PRO A 133 14.86 26.93 5.56
CA PRO A 133 16.00 27.00 4.66
C PRO A 133 15.95 25.95 3.56
N ILE A 134 16.51 26.29 2.40
CA ILE A 134 16.71 25.35 1.28
C ILE A 134 17.47 24.12 1.78
N ASP A 135 16.98 22.93 1.43
CA ASP A 135 17.62 21.66 1.78
C ASP A 135 18.40 21.07 0.59
N HIS A 136 18.86 19.82 0.78
CA HIS A 136 19.63 19.06 -0.22
C HIS A 136 18.89 18.89 -1.56
N THR A 137 17.57 19.08 -1.60
CA THR A 137 16.77 18.95 -2.81
C THR A 137 16.79 20.22 -3.68
N GLY A 138 17.46 21.29 -3.23
CA GLY A 138 17.62 22.54 -3.98
C GLY A 138 16.43 23.50 -3.88
N GLY A 139 15.49 23.27 -2.96
CA GLY A 139 14.41 24.20 -2.63
C GLY A 139 13.96 24.08 -1.17
N PRO A 140 12.89 24.80 -0.76
CA PRO A 140 12.31 24.64 0.57
C PRO A 140 11.86 23.19 0.80
N PRO A 141 12.00 22.65 2.03
CA PRO A 141 11.71 21.25 2.31
C PRO A 141 10.30 20.82 1.87
N LEU A 142 10.22 19.63 1.28
CA LEU A 142 8.97 19.00 0.88
C LEU A 142 8.61 17.87 1.84
N LEU A 143 7.31 17.72 2.08
CA LEU A 143 6.75 16.57 2.78
C LEU A 143 5.48 16.11 2.09
N ILE A 144 5.20 14.82 2.14
CA ILE A 144 3.93 14.26 1.64
C ILE A 144 2.94 14.27 2.80
N MET A 145 1.82 14.95 2.63
CA MET A 145 0.73 14.98 3.61
C MET A 145 -0.41 14.08 3.17
N GLU A 146 -0.86 13.21 4.07
CA GLU A 146 -1.97 12.26 3.86
C GLU A 146 -2.87 12.18 5.11
N PRO A 147 -4.14 11.73 4.98
CA PRO A 147 -5.00 11.49 6.12
C PRO A 147 -4.41 10.50 7.12
N LEU A 148 -4.62 10.74 8.42
CA LEU A 148 -4.27 9.77 9.46
C LEU A 148 -5.25 8.59 9.42
N LEU A 149 -4.75 7.39 9.13
CA LEU A 149 -5.51 6.16 9.18
C LEU A 149 -5.72 5.69 10.62
N GLN A 150 -6.98 5.54 11.03
CA GLN A 150 -7.35 5.04 12.35
C GLN A 150 -7.55 3.51 12.29
N GLY A 151 -6.74 2.77 13.04
CA GLY A 151 -6.85 1.32 13.19
C GLY A 151 -5.50 0.61 13.06
N GLN A 152 -5.55 -0.72 12.91
CA GLN A 152 -4.34 -1.53 12.83
C GLN A 152 -3.72 -1.44 11.43
N TYR A 153 -2.57 -0.77 11.33
CA TYR A 153 -1.81 -0.68 10.10
C TYR A 153 -1.19 -2.03 9.76
N LYS A 154 -1.35 -2.47 8.51
CA LYS A 154 -0.82 -3.74 8.01
C LYS A 154 -0.26 -3.60 6.61
N LYS A 155 0.89 -4.24 6.39
CA LYS A 155 1.52 -4.41 5.08
C LYS A 155 1.17 -5.80 4.54
N HIS A 156 0.46 -5.86 3.41
CA HIS A 156 -0.03 -7.11 2.81
C HIS A 156 0.94 -7.70 1.79
N SER A 157 1.69 -6.84 1.11
CA SER A 157 2.80 -7.22 0.23
C SER A 157 3.89 -6.15 0.30
N ASN A 158 5.11 -6.49 -0.15
CA ASN A 158 6.12 -5.48 -0.44
C ASN A 158 6.30 -5.27 -1.96
N ASN A 159 7.29 -4.48 -2.35
CA ASN A 159 7.67 -4.28 -3.74
C ASN A 159 8.67 -5.34 -4.29
N PHE A 160 8.95 -6.42 -3.56
CA PHE A 160 9.94 -7.44 -3.95
C PHE A 160 9.57 -8.85 -3.47
N GLY A 161 8.33 -9.28 -3.74
CA GLY A 161 7.87 -10.66 -3.58
C GLY A 161 7.50 -11.13 -2.17
N PHE A 162 7.56 -10.28 -1.13
CA PHE A 162 7.00 -10.61 0.17
C PHE A 162 5.47 -10.56 0.13
N VAL A 163 4.84 -11.56 0.75
CA VAL A 163 3.39 -11.63 1.01
C VAL A 163 3.18 -11.91 2.50
N ASP A 164 2.28 -11.17 3.13
CA ASP A 164 1.92 -11.39 4.53
C ASP A 164 1.25 -12.76 4.75
N ALA A 165 1.52 -13.39 5.89
CA ALA A 165 1.04 -14.74 6.19
C ALA A 165 -0.49 -14.90 6.24
N GLU A 166 -1.24 -13.83 6.50
CA GLU A 166 -2.71 -13.86 6.48
C GLU A 166 -3.26 -13.88 5.04
N ASP A 167 -2.43 -13.51 4.06
CA ASP A 167 -2.64 -13.63 2.61
C ASP A 167 -4.07 -13.28 2.15
N ARG A 168 -4.52 -12.07 2.52
CA ARG A 168 -5.87 -11.59 2.18
C ARG A 168 -6.06 -11.56 0.66
N CYS A 169 -7.23 -12.03 0.21
CA CYS A 169 -7.54 -12.12 -1.22
C CYS A 169 -7.47 -10.77 -1.97
N THR A 170 -8.05 -9.71 -1.39
CA THR A 170 -8.22 -8.41 -2.08
C THR A 170 -6.89 -7.76 -2.45
N PRO A 171 -5.91 -7.56 -1.54
CA PRO A 171 -4.59 -7.03 -1.90
C PRO A 171 -3.89 -7.76 -3.06
N GLN A 172 -3.78 -9.10 -2.97
CA GLN A 172 -3.08 -9.89 -3.99
C GLN A 172 -3.81 -9.89 -5.34
N CYS A 173 -5.14 -9.99 -5.29
CA CYS A 173 -5.96 -9.95 -6.50
C CYS A 173 -5.91 -8.56 -7.16
N PHE A 174 -5.89 -7.48 -6.37
CA PHE A 174 -5.73 -6.13 -6.90
C PHE A 174 -4.41 -5.97 -7.66
N SER A 175 -3.28 -6.37 -7.07
CA SER A 175 -1.98 -6.34 -7.75
C SER A 175 -2.02 -7.10 -9.08
N HIS A 176 -2.49 -8.35 -9.07
CA HIS A 176 -2.63 -9.15 -10.29
C HIS A 176 -3.58 -8.51 -11.32
N PHE A 177 -4.71 -7.97 -10.88
CA PHE A 177 -5.64 -7.24 -11.75
C PHE A 177 -4.96 -6.05 -12.42
N THR A 178 -4.14 -5.27 -11.70
CA THR A 178 -3.48 -4.10 -12.31
C THR A 178 -2.53 -4.48 -13.44
N PHE A 179 -1.85 -5.63 -13.32
CA PHE A 179 -1.01 -6.17 -14.40
C PHE A 179 -1.84 -6.52 -15.64
N GLU A 180 -2.91 -7.30 -15.48
CA GLU A 180 -3.79 -7.68 -16.59
C GLU A 180 -4.51 -6.47 -17.21
N HIS A 181 -5.08 -5.60 -16.38
CA HIS A 181 -5.87 -4.45 -16.81
C HIS A 181 -5.03 -3.41 -17.57
N THR A 182 -3.73 -3.34 -17.29
CA THR A 182 -2.81 -2.44 -17.98
C THR A 182 -2.14 -3.10 -19.18
N ASN A 183 -2.63 -4.25 -19.63
CA ASN A 183 -2.01 -5.05 -20.70
C ASN A 183 -0.53 -5.33 -20.40
N GLN A 184 -0.24 -5.72 -19.15
CA GLN A 184 1.08 -6.10 -18.68
C GLN A 184 2.13 -4.97 -18.70
N GLN A 185 1.68 -3.72 -18.83
CA GLN A 185 2.57 -2.55 -18.86
C GLN A 185 3.06 -2.14 -17.47
N MET A 186 2.32 -2.48 -16.41
CA MET A 186 2.68 -2.11 -15.03
C MET A 186 1.94 -2.97 -14.02
N ILE A 187 2.47 -3.06 -12.79
CA ILE A 187 1.80 -3.69 -11.66
C ILE A 187 1.87 -2.78 -10.44
N VAL A 188 0.78 -2.71 -9.66
CA VAL A 188 0.77 -2.05 -8.35
C VAL A 188 1.06 -3.07 -7.26
N VAL A 189 2.07 -2.81 -6.45
CA VAL A 189 2.52 -3.62 -5.32
C VAL A 189 2.68 -2.73 -4.08
N ASP A 190 3.32 -3.26 -3.03
CA ASP A 190 3.47 -2.56 -1.73
C ASP A 190 2.10 -2.17 -1.12
N ILE A 191 1.16 -3.12 -1.12
CA ILE A 191 -0.20 -2.85 -0.65
C ILE A 191 -0.23 -2.83 0.88
N GLN A 192 -0.47 -1.67 1.46
CA GLN A 192 -0.41 -1.45 2.92
C GLN A 192 -1.38 -0.37 3.39
N GLY A 193 -1.91 -0.51 4.60
CA GLY A 193 -2.86 0.44 5.18
C GLY A 193 -3.71 -0.15 6.29
N VAL A 194 -4.94 0.34 6.45
CA VAL A 194 -5.89 -0.10 7.47
C VAL A 194 -7.17 -0.59 6.81
N GLY A 195 -7.59 -1.83 7.10
CA GLY A 195 -8.74 -2.43 6.43
C GLY A 195 -8.48 -2.57 4.92
N ASP A 196 -9.34 -1.99 4.08
CA ASP A 196 -9.17 -1.94 2.62
C ASP A 196 -8.87 -0.51 2.12
N LEU A 197 -8.40 0.36 3.02
CA LEU A 197 -7.94 1.71 2.72
C LEU A 197 -6.41 1.76 2.82
N TYR A 198 -5.75 1.94 1.68
CA TYR A 198 -4.32 1.78 1.51
C TYR A 198 -3.60 3.12 1.32
N THR A 199 -2.27 3.10 1.48
CA THR A 199 -1.39 4.25 1.20
C THR A 199 0.01 3.78 0.82
N ASP A 200 0.83 4.67 0.27
CA ASP A 200 2.23 4.43 -0.08
C ASP A 200 2.43 3.17 -0.96
N PRO A 201 1.68 3.02 -2.07
CA PRO A 201 1.90 1.92 -3.00
C PRO A 201 3.23 2.10 -3.75
N GLN A 202 3.69 1.03 -4.39
CA GLN A 202 4.74 1.09 -5.40
C GLN A 202 4.21 0.57 -6.73
N ILE A 203 4.67 1.14 -7.84
CA ILE A 203 4.42 0.64 -9.18
C ILE A 203 5.73 0.12 -9.76
N HIS A 204 5.67 -1.08 -10.35
CA HIS A 204 6.70 -1.55 -11.28
C HIS A 204 6.23 -1.38 -12.71
N SER A 205 7.10 -0.87 -13.58
CA SER A 205 6.81 -0.67 -15.00
C SER A 205 7.50 -1.71 -15.89
N ASN A 206 6.76 -2.28 -16.84
CA ASN A 206 7.33 -3.16 -17.86
C ASN A 206 7.90 -2.30 -18.99
N ILE A 207 9.12 -1.84 -18.78
CA ILE A 207 9.91 -1.05 -19.73
C ILE A 207 11.28 -1.71 -19.92
N PRO A 208 11.96 -1.46 -21.05
CA PRO A 208 13.30 -2.00 -21.25
C PRO A 208 14.22 -1.65 -20.08
N ALA A 209 15.05 -2.60 -19.63
CA ALA A 209 15.98 -2.39 -18.51
C ALA A 209 16.98 -1.25 -18.73
N SER A 210 17.17 -0.79 -19.97
CA SER A 210 17.99 0.38 -20.32
C SER A 210 17.27 1.72 -20.13
N ALA A 211 15.95 1.72 -19.97
CA ALA A 211 15.15 2.92 -19.74
C ALA A 211 15.16 3.29 -18.24
N PRO A 212 15.14 4.58 -17.90
CA PRO A 212 15.06 5.00 -16.51
C PRO A 212 13.71 4.62 -15.89
N PRO A 213 13.68 4.28 -14.58
CA PRO A 213 12.44 3.98 -13.87
C PRO A 213 11.43 5.14 -13.96
N ILE A 214 10.15 4.80 -14.12
CA ILE A 214 9.09 5.81 -14.26
C ILE A 214 8.57 6.23 -12.89
N TRP A 215 8.44 5.28 -11.97
CA TRP A 215 7.72 5.45 -10.71
C TRP A 215 8.64 5.58 -9.48
N GLY A 216 9.79 6.23 -9.67
CA GLY A 216 10.81 6.47 -8.63
C GLY A 216 11.75 5.28 -8.42
N GLU A 217 12.70 5.40 -7.48
CA GLU A 217 13.72 4.37 -7.23
C GLU A 217 13.16 3.00 -6.80
N GLY A 218 11.92 2.97 -6.29
CA GLY A 218 11.25 1.72 -5.90
C GLY A 218 10.68 0.93 -7.07
N ASP A 219 10.65 1.49 -8.28
CA ASP A 219 10.25 0.82 -9.52
C ASP A 219 11.41 -0.08 -10.02
N MET A 220 11.28 -1.37 -9.74
CA MET A 220 12.27 -2.40 -10.05
C MET A 220 11.98 -3.10 -11.39
N GLY A 221 11.12 -2.49 -12.21
CA GLY A 221 10.76 -2.98 -13.53
C GLY A 221 10.32 -4.44 -13.59
N ASP A 222 10.77 -5.13 -14.64
CA ASP A 222 10.45 -6.54 -14.88
C ASP A 222 10.88 -7.48 -13.76
N GLU A 223 11.98 -7.18 -13.06
CA GLU A 223 12.43 -7.99 -11.93
C GLU A 223 11.42 -7.92 -10.77
N GLY A 224 10.94 -6.71 -10.45
CA GLY A 224 9.90 -6.51 -9.45
C GLY A 224 8.58 -7.20 -9.82
N ILE A 225 8.20 -7.17 -11.11
CA ILE A 225 7.03 -7.90 -11.64
C ILE A 225 7.23 -9.41 -11.46
N HIS A 226 8.40 -9.93 -11.84
CA HIS A 226 8.70 -11.36 -11.71
C HIS A 226 8.63 -11.83 -10.26
N LYS A 227 9.20 -11.07 -9.33
CA LYS A 227 9.18 -11.36 -7.89
C LYS A 227 7.78 -11.41 -7.31
N PHE A 228 6.87 -10.56 -7.79
CA PHE A 228 5.46 -10.67 -7.44
C PHE A 228 4.88 -12.03 -7.90
N PHE A 229 5.09 -12.41 -9.16
CA PHE A 229 4.50 -13.65 -9.71
C PHE A 229 5.14 -14.95 -9.19
N GLU A 230 6.39 -14.92 -8.71
CA GLU A 230 7.01 -16.06 -8.03
C GLU A 230 6.20 -16.48 -6.79
N THR A 231 5.69 -15.49 -6.04
CA THR A 231 5.04 -15.70 -4.75
C THR A 231 3.51 -15.63 -4.83
N HIS A 232 2.96 -14.95 -5.84
CA HIS A 232 1.53 -14.86 -6.05
C HIS A 232 0.87 -16.24 -6.24
N ARG A 233 -0.29 -16.40 -5.62
CA ARG A 233 -1.18 -17.55 -5.83
C ARG A 233 -2.58 -17.01 -6.10
N CYS A 234 -3.12 -17.32 -7.29
CA CYS A 234 -4.46 -16.91 -7.65
C CYS A 234 -5.49 -17.43 -6.64
N ASN A 235 -6.12 -16.51 -5.93
CA ASN A 235 -7.18 -16.80 -4.97
C ASN A 235 -8.57 -16.80 -5.63
N ALA A 236 -9.63 -17.02 -4.84
CA ALA A 236 -11.00 -17.09 -5.34
C ALA A 236 -11.43 -15.81 -6.09
N LEU A 237 -10.96 -14.64 -5.67
CA LEU A 237 -11.29 -13.37 -6.33
C LEU A 237 -10.59 -13.27 -7.69
N CYS A 238 -9.32 -13.69 -7.80
CA CYS A 238 -8.63 -13.74 -9.10
C CYS A 238 -9.41 -14.61 -10.12
N LYS A 239 -9.88 -15.77 -9.66
CA LYS A 239 -10.67 -16.71 -10.49
C LYS A 239 -12.03 -16.13 -10.86
N GLN A 240 -12.71 -15.49 -9.92
CA GLN A 240 -13.98 -14.81 -10.16
C GLN A 240 -13.84 -13.70 -11.22
N LEU A 241 -12.73 -12.96 -11.20
CA LEU A 241 -12.43 -11.92 -12.17
C LEU A 241 -11.82 -12.46 -13.48
N GLY A 242 -11.63 -13.77 -13.61
CA GLY A 242 -11.08 -14.41 -14.81
C GLY A 242 -9.60 -14.08 -15.10
N LEU A 243 -8.83 -13.64 -14.10
CA LEU A 243 -7.42 -13.28 -14.30
C LEU A 243 -6.60 -14.52 -14.70
N SER A 244 -5.58 -14.34 -15.54
CA SER A 244 -4.81 -15.47 -16.09
C SER A 244 -4.08 -16.27 -15.00
N SER A 245 -3.89 -17.57 -15.21
CA SER A 245 -3.31 -18.45 -14.18
C SER A 245 -1.78 -18.32 -14.03
N ARG A 246 -1.12 -17.68 -14.98
CA ARG A 246 0.28 -17.24 -14.97
C ARG A 246 0.34 -15.98 -15.84
N GLY A 247 1.07 -14.95 -15.42
CA GLY A 247 1.25 -13.69 -16.18
C GLY A 247 1.96 -13.86 -17.52
N GLY A 248 1.41 -14.67 -18.41
CA GLY A 248 2.01 -15.17 -19.64
C GLY A 248 0.94 -15.78 -20.56
N SER A 249 0.37 -14.89 -21.39
CA SER A 249 -0.07 -15.04 -22.78
C SER A 249 -1.34 -14.22 -23.02
N PRO A 250 -1.43 -13.44 -24.12
CA PRO A 250 -2.55 -12.56 -24.40
C PRO A 250 -3.76 -13.40 -24.79
N VAL A 251 -4.63 -13.71 -23.83
CA VAL A 251 -5.96 -14.20 -24.15
C VAL A 251 -6.81 -12.96 -24.37
N GLY A 252 -7.16 -12.70 -25.62
CA GLY A 252 -8.03 -11.60 -26.03
C GLY A 252 -9.30 -11.61 -25.20
N TYR A 253 -9.44 -10.63 -24.31
CA TYR A 253 -10.64 -10.46 -23.51
C TYR A 253 -11.69 -9.74 -24.36
N MET A 254 -12.70 -10.51 -24.79
CA MET A 254 -14.00 -9.96 -25.13
C MET A 254 -14.63 -9.45 -23.83
N MET A 255 -14.89 -8.15 -23.76
CA MET A 255 -15.72 -7.55 -22.72
C MET A 255 -17.13 -8.15 -22.80
N PRO A 256 -17.82 -8.44 -21.67
CA PRO A 256 -19.24 -8.65 -21.74
C PRO A 256 -19.91 -7.30 -22.04
N VAL A 257 -20.54 -7.22 -23.21
CA VAL A 257 -21.53 -6.18 -23.52
C VAL A 257 -22.61 -6.26 -22.45
N THR A 258 -22.84 -5.15 -21.77
CA THR A 258 -24.00 -4.97 -20.88
C THR A 258 -25.28 -5.11 -21.70
N THR A 259 -25.99 -6.22 -21.54
CA THR A 259 -27.43 -6.26 -21.75
C THR A 259 -28.11 -6.66 -20.46
N SER A 260 -28.90 -5.73 -19.95
CA SER A 260 -29.85 -5.92 -18.88
C SER A 260 -30.79 -7.08 -19.18
N THR A 261 -30.87 -8.08 -18.31
CA THR A 261 -32.13 -8.75 -17.95
C THR A 261 -31.97 -9.42 -16.58
N THR A 262 -32.94 -9.13 -15.72
CA THR A 262 -33.15 -9.58 -14.34
C THR A 262 -33.32 -11.09 -14.18
N ALA A 263 -32.74 -11.66 -13.11
CA ALA A 263 -33.33 -12.76 -12.35
C ALA A 263 -32.75 -12.79 -10.91
N PRO A 264 -33.55 -13.13 -9.87
CA PRO A 264 -33.12 -12.99 -8.47
C PRO A 264 -32.28 -14.17 -7.99
N LEU A 265 -31.25 -13.87 -7.19
CA LEU A 265 -30.43 -14.84 -6.47
C LEU A 265 -31.25 -15.41 -5.29
N THR A 266 -31.59 -16.69 -5.37
CA THR A 266 -32.10 -17.47 -4.25
C THR A 266 -30.96 -17.78 -3.29
N THR A 267 -31.10 -17.33 -2.04
CA THR A 267 -30.28 -17.71 -0.91
C THR A 267 -30.45 -19.19 -0.61
N THR A 268 -29.40 -20.00 -0.79
CA THR A 268 -29.35 -21.35 -0.23
C THR A 268 -28.30 -21.41 0.87
N ASN A 269 -28.80 -21.64 2.08
CA ASN A 269 -28.05 -21.86 3.30
C ASN A 269 -27.07 -23.03 3.15
N CYS A 270 -25.81 -22.83 3.54
CA CYS A 270 -24.90 -23.92 3.85
C CYS A 270 -25.34 -24.56 5.17
N ARG A 271 -26.03 -25.70 5.11
CA ARG A 271 -26.18 -26.62 6.25
C ARG A 271 -25.25 -27.82 6.06
N SER A 272 -24.32 -27.95 7.01
CA SER A 272 -23.84 -29.19 7.64
C SER A 272 -23.96 -30.49 6.84
N GLY A 273 -22.84 -30.94 6.28
CA GLY A 273 -22.64 -32.33 5.88
C GLY A 273 -22.16 -33.17 7.06
N LEU A 274 -23.00 -34.13 7.47
CA LEU A 274 -22.61 -35.36 8.18
C LEU A 274 -21.59 -36.12 7.31
N GLY A 275 -20.48 -36.62 7.84
CA GLY A 275 -20.44 -37.85 8.62
C GLY A 275 -20.09 -39.02 7.70
N PHE A 276 -18.80 -39.31 7.53
CA PHE A 276 -18.34 -40.58 6.98
C PHE A 276 -17.22 -41.13 7.88
N THR A 277 -17.55 -42.23 8.54
CA THR A 277 -16.66 -43.11 9.28
C THR A 277 -15.82 -43.94 8.32
N SER A 278 -14.50 -44.02 8.52
CA SER A 278 -13.69 -45.11 7.98
C SER A 278 -13.00 -45.85 9.12
N THR A 279 -13.13 -47.16 9.03
CA THR A 279 -12.70 -48.20 9.97
C THR A 279 -11.19 -48.47 9.87
N PHE A 280 -10.66 -48.93 11.01
CA PHE A 280 -9.32 -49.49 11.20
C PHE A 280 -8.97 -50.61 10.20
N SER A 281 -7.71 -50.67 9.79
CA SER A 281 -6.96 -51.94 9.81
C SER A 281 -5.47 -51.73 10.01
N SER A 282 -4.96 -52.43 11.01
CA SER A 282 -3.59 -52.69 11.43
C SER A 282 -2.65 -53.23 10.35
N GLY A 283 -1.36 -52.92 10.48
CA GLY A 283 -0.27 -53.57 9.74
C GLY A 283 1.11 -53.10 10.23
N SER A 284 1.60 -53.72 11.30
CA SER A 284 2.97 -53.57 11.83
C SER A 284 3.99 -54.31 10.96
N CYS A 285 5.22 -53.76 10.86
CA CYS A 285 6.56 -54.38 10.75
C CYS A 285 7.51 -53.19 10.43
N GLY A 286 8.62 -52.85 11.10
CA GLY A 286 9.50 -53.60 11.99
C GLY A 286 10.92 -53.56 11.40
N LEU A 287 11.91 -53.09 12.18
CA LEU A 287 13.38 -53.02 11.95
C LEU A 287 13.87 -51.77 11.19
N GLY A 288 14.88 -51.01 11.60
CA GLY A 288 15.85 -51.10 12.69
C GLY A 288 17.17 -50.44 12.24
N TYR A 289 17.91 -49.86 13.21
CA TYR A 289 19.32 -49.42 13.18
C TYR A 289 19.72 -47.96 12.83
N SER A 290 19.96 -47.22 13.93
CA SER A 290 21.21 -46.57 14.35
C SER A 290 21.87 -45.45 13.55
N GLY A 291 21.94 -44.28 14.20
CA GLY A 291 23.22 -43.72 14.66
C GLY A 291 23.87 -42.64 13.78
N GLY A 292 24.02 -41.44 14.33
CA GLY A 292 24.94 -40.43 13.80
C GLY A 292 24.52 -38.99 14.07
N GLY A 293 24.67 -38.54 15.32
CA GLY A 293 24.57 -37.11 15.65
C GLY A 293 25.89 -36.41 15.34
N LEU A 294 25.83 -35.28 14.63
CA LEU A 294 26.91 -34.29 14.56
C LEU A 294 26.34 -32.87 14.38
N GLY A 295 26.49 -32.08 15.44
CA GLY A 295 26.81 -30.65 15.48
C GLY A 295 26.09 -29.67 14.56
N TYR A 296 25.13 -28.93 15.12
CA TYR A 296 24.73 -27.61 14.62
C TYR A 296 25.86 -26.59 14.90
N SER A 297 26.57 -26.18 13.85
CA SER A 297 27.44 -25.00 13.86
C SER A 297 26.62 -23.79 13.39
N THR A 298 26.21 -22.94 14.33
CA THR A 298 25.68 -21.61 14.08
C THR A 298 26.76 -20.73 13.45
N ARG A 299 26.65 -20.40 12.16
CA ARG A 299 27.35 -19.26 11.56
C ARG A 299 26.34 -18.26 11.04
N THR A 300 26.16 -17.22 11.85
CA THR A 300 25.69 -15.90 11.46
C THR A 300 26.51 -15.38 10.27
N ALA A 301 25.82 -14.98 9.20
CA ALA A 301 26.39 -14.18 8.12
C ALA A 301 25.80 -12.75 8.16
N PRO A 302 26.57 -11.72 7.82
CA PRO A 302 26.26 -10.33 8.15
C PRO A 302 25.41 -9.63 7.09
N LEU A 303 24.58 -8.70 7.56
CA LEU A 303 23.88 -7.70 6.76
C LEU A 303 24.90 -6.68 6.24
N TYR A 304 24.90 -6.44 4.92
CA TYR A 304 25.57 -5.30 4.29
C TYR A 304 24.53 -4.26 3.89
N TYR A 305 24.95 -2.99 4.06
CA TYR A 305 24.24 -1.73 3.90
C TYR A 305 23.64 -1.49 2.52
#